data_AF-A0A6G1KMW2-F1
#
_entry.id   AF-A0A6G1KMW2-F1
#
_cell.length_a   1.000
_cell.length_b   1.000
_cell.length_c   1.000
_cell.angle_alpha   90.00
_cell.angle_beta   90.00
_cell.angle_gamma   90.00
#
_symmetry.space_group_name_H-M   'P 1'
#
loop_
_entity.id
_entity.type
_entity.pdbx_description
1 polymer ?
#
loop_
_entity_poly.entity_id
_entity_poly.type
_entity_poly.pdbx_seq_one_letter_code
_entity_poly.pdbx_strand_id
1 'polypeptide(L)'
;MGTNDPSPGPNKDWPLAFQTAMLQAWKSSSTPHARRFRCVLLSGRFVVQDQNASLWFLSETRKLKGRYEIAALSFAAQHKDTWATYIPKPGGVITPNVASSWWARSILSTLAGSWGIKSDELAAFVTELIAAEVEEEEEGMISNERLLARGRALLMEKQKKTS
;
A
#
# COMPACT_ATOMS: atom_id res chain seq x y z
N MET A 1 -4.30 -6.13 -3.67
CA MET A 1 -5.73 -6.37 -3.31
C MET A 1 -5.89 -7.39 -2.18
N GLY A 2 -5.01 -8.41 -2.06
CA GLY A 2 -5.11 -9.39 -0.97
C GLY A 2 -6.19 -10.43 -1.25
N THR A 3 -7.00 -10.77 -0.25
CA THR A 3 -8.16 -11.66 -0.42
C THR A 3 -9.21 -11.10 -1.37
N ASN A 4 -9.90 -11.99 -2.10
CA ASN A 4 -11.03 -11.66 -2.98
C ASN A 4 -12.38 -11.73 -2.27
N ASP A 5 -12.40 -12.17 -1.02
CA ASP A 5 -13.57 -12.26 -0.16
C ASP A 5 -14.16 -10.84 0.13
N PRO A 6 -15.46 -10.62 -0.07
CA PRO A 6 -16.13 -9.35 0.22
C PRO A 6 -16.53 -9.19 1.70
N SER A 7 -16.06 -10.02 2.63
CA SER A 7 -16.38 -9.85 4.05
C SER A 7 -15.83 -8.52 4.61
N PRO A 8 -16.66 -7.73 5.33
CA PRO A 8 -16.24 -6.41 5.80
C PRO A 8 -15.22 -6.47 6.94
N GLY A 9 -15.23 -7.54 7.76
CA GLY A 9 -14.32 -7.71 8.91
C GLY A 9 -12.83 -7.51 8.55
N PRO A 10 -12.19 -8.46 7.85
CA PRO A 10 -10.78 -8.37 7.50
C PRO A 10 -10.48 -7.28 6.46
N ASN A 11 -11.45 -6.88 5.64
CA ASN A 11 -11.20 -5.96 4.52
C ASN A 11 -11.46 -4.48 4.83
N LYS A 12 -12.11 -4.17 5.96
CA LYS A 12 -12.47 -2.80 6.35
C LYS A 12 -12.54 -2.62 7.87
N ASP A 13 -13.33 -3.43 8.57
CA ASP A 13 -13.70 -3.12 9.96
C ASP A 13 -12.53 -3.33 10.93
N TRP A 14 -11.80 -4.44 10.83
CA TRP A 14 -10.63 -4.69 11.67
C TRP A 14 -9.49 -3.71 11.38
N PRO A 15 -9.16 -3.39 10.11
CA PRO A 15 -8.17 -2.35 9.82
C PRO A 15 -8.54 -0.96 10.38
N LEU A 16 -9.83 -0.57 10.38
CA LEU A 16 -10.27 0.70 10.99
C LEU A 16 -10.20 0.67 12.52
N ALA A 17 -10.57 -0.46 13.12
CA ALA A 17 -10.43 -0.67 14.57
C ALA A 17 -8.95 -0.58 14.98
N PHE A 18 -8.05 -1.16 14.19
CA PHE A 18 -6.60 -1.04 14.38
C PHE A 18 -6.13 0.41 14.34
N GLN A 19 -6.55 1.21 13.35
CA GLN A 19 -6.16 2.64 13.26
C GLN A 19 -6.57 3.42 14.51
N THR A 20 -7.81 3.22 14.97
CA THR A 20 -8.33 3.86 16.18
C THR A 20 -7.53 3.45 17.42
N ALA A 21 -7.33 2.15 17.63
CA ALA A 21 -6.60 1.62 18.77
C ALA A 21 -5.12 2.06 18.77
N MET A 22 -4.48 2.07 17.59
CA MET A 22 -3.09 2.46 17.46
C MET A 22 -2.91 3.97 17.70
N LEU A 23 -3.84 4.81 17.27
CA LEU A 23 -3.81 6.23 17.58
C LEU A 23 -3.93 6.47 19.10
N GLN A 24 -4.80 5.73 19.78
CA GLN A 24 -4.92 5.81 21.23
C GLN A 24 -3.62 5.38 21.92
N ALA A 25 -3.04 4.25 21.51
CA ALA A 25 -1.76 3.77 22.03
C ALA A 25 -0.63 4.78 21.78
N TRP A 26 -0.59 5.39 20.60
CA TRP A 26 0.37 6.41 20.24
C TRP A 26 0.26 7.64 21.14
N LYS A 27 -0.95 8.17 21.33
CA LYS A 27 -1.21 9.33 22.19
C LYS A 27 -0.92 9.08 23.66
N SER A 28 -1.13 7.85 24.14
CA SER A 28 -0.88 7.45 25.52
C SER A 28 0.58 7.10 25.82
N SER A 29 1.45 7.06 24.81
CA SER A 29 2.89 6.81 25.01
C SER A 29 3.52 7.96 25.80
N SER A 30 4.27 7.61 26.85
CA SER A 30 5.07 8.57 27.62
C SER A 30 6.34 9.02 26.89
N THR A 31 6.67 8.40 25.75
CA THR A 31 7.82 8.79 24.93
C THR A 31 7.44 9.96 24.03
N PRO A 32 8.16 11.09 24.08
CA PRO A 32 7.93 12.20 23.16
C PRO A 32 8.06 11.75 21.71
N HIS A 33 7.06 12.08 20.89
CA HIS A 33 7.05 11.75 19.47
C HIS A 33 7.63 12.91 18.66
N ALA A 34 8.80 12.72 18.08
CA ALA A 34 9.40 13.72 17.19
C ALA A 34 8.66 13.82 15.83
N ARG A 35 7.85 12.83 15.47
CA ARG A 35 7.17 12.72 14.17
C ARG A 35 5.77 12.13 14.34
N ARG A 36 4.92 12.34 13.34
CA ARG A 36 3.60 11.68 13.24
C ARG A 36 3.75 10.18 13.06
N PHE A 37 2.76 9.42 13.53
CA PHE A 37 2.67 8.01 13.21
C PHE A 37 2.41 7.82 11.71
N ARG A 38 3.24 7.01 11.03
CA ARG A 38 3.09 6.71 9.60
C ARG A 38 2.38 5.38 9.42
N CYS A 39 1.13 5.43 8.99
CA CYS A 39 0.35 4.25 8.63
C CYS A 39 0.51 3.95 7.14
N VAL A 40 1.10 2.79 6.82
CA VAL A 40 1.20 2.30 5.44
C VAL A 40 0.12 1.25 5.20
N LEU A 41 -0.87 1.62 4.38
CA LEU A 41 -2.01 0.78 4.01
C LEU A 41 -1.75 0.20 2.62
N LEU A 42 -1.22 -1.03 2.58
CA LEU A 42 -0.95 -1.69 1.31
C LEU A 42 -2.26 -2.14 0.64
N SER A 43 -2.65 -1.43 -0.42
CA SER A 43 -3.89 -1.68 -1.15
C SER A 43 -3.64 -2.44 -2.46
N GLY A 44 -4.27 -2.03 -3.57
CA GLY A 44 -3.98 -2.54 -4.88
C GLY A 44 -4.51 -1.63 -5.98
N ARG A 45 -3.85 -1.69 -7.14
CA ARG A 45 -4.16 -0.90 -8.34
C ARG A 45 -5.63 -0.91 -8.73
N PHE A 46 -6.31 -2.04 -8.52
CA PHE A 46 -7.71 -2.21 -8.93
C PHE A 46 -8.74 -1.75 -7.89
N VAL A 47 -8.35 -1.43 -6.65
CA VAL A 47 -9.29 -0.93 -5.64
C VAL A 47 -9.84 0.42 -6.07
N VAL A 48 -11.17 0.59 -6.01
CA VAL A 48 -11.84 1.82 -6.49
C VAL A 48 -12.58 2.53 -5.36
N GLN A 49 -12.32 3.82 -5.24
CA GLN A 49 -13.03 4.68 -4.28
C GLN A 49 -14.41 5.10 -4.81
N ASP A 50 -14.59 5.20 -6.13
CA ASP A 50 -15.89 5.46 -6.73
C ASP A 50 -16.83 4.25 -6.53
N GLN A 51 -17.84 4.46 -5.68
CA GLN A 51 -18.82 3.43 -5.34
C GLN A 51 -19.87 3.23 -6.44
N ASN A 52 -19.98 4.17 -7.38
CA ASN A 52 -20.90 4.09 -8.51
C ASN A 52 -20.25 3.47 -9.75
N ALA A 53 -18.94 3.20 -9.72
CA ALA A 53 -18.22 2.59 -10.84
C ALA A 53 -18.85 1.26 -11.26
N SER A 54 -19.10 1.09 -12.56
CA SER A 54 -19.47 -0.21 -13.14
C SER A 54 -18.21 -1.02 -13.41
N LEU A 55 -18.09 -2.19 -12.79
CA LEU A 55 -16.88 -3.01 -12.82
C LEU A 55 -17.20 -4.41 -13.35
N TRP A 56 -16.40 -4.88 -14.31
CA TRP A 56 -16.57 -6.17 -14.96
C TRP A 56 -16.06 -7.37 -14.15
N PHE A 57 -15.37 -7.14 -13.03
CA PHE A 57 -14.88 -8.20 -12.13
C PHE A 57 -14.70 -7.69 -10.69
N LEU A 58 -14.94 -8.57 -9.72
CA LEU A 58 -14.73 -8.34 -8.28
C LEU A 58 -15.31 -7.00 -7.78
N SER A 59 -16.49 -6.60 -8.28
CA SER A 59 -17.07 -5.27 -8.03
C SER A 59 -17.19 -4.97 -6.53
N GLU A 60 -17.84 -5.87 -5.80
CA GLU A 60 -18.07 -5.73 -4.35
C GLU A 60 -16.77 -5.58 -3.57
N THR A 61 -15.82 -6.49 -3.79
CA THR A 61 -14.54 -6.48 -3.06
C THR A 61 -13.71 -5.23 -3.37
N ARG A 62 -13.67 -4.81 -4.64
CA ARG A 62 -12.93 -3.61 -5.09
C ARG A 62 -13.52 -2.32 -4.50
N LYS A 63 -14.84 -2.23 -4.45
CA LYS A 63 -15.56 -1.10 -3.84
C LYS A 63 -15.44 -1.10 -2.33
N LEU A 64 -15.58 -2.26 -1.67
CA LEU A 64 -15.42 -2.41 -0.22
C LEU A 64 -14.05 -1.93 0.26
N LYS A 65 -12.97 -2.38 -0.40
CA LYS A 65 -11.61 -1.92 -0.10
C LYS A 65 -11.45 -0.42 -0.37
N GLY A 66 -12.13 0.12 -1.36
CA GLY A 66 -12.15 1.56 -1.61
C GLY A 66 -12.86 2.36 -0.53
N ARG A 67 -13.92 1.82 0.08
CA ARG A 67 -14.55 2.42 1.27
C ARG A 67 -13.57 2.48 2.44
N TYR A 68 -12.74 1.45 2.59
CA TYR A 68 -11.67 1.48 3.59
C TYR A 68 -10.62 2.56 3.27
N GLU A 69 -10.16 2.67 2.02
CA GLU A 69 -9.24 3.75 1.60
C GLU A 69 -9.81 5.13 1.93
N ILE A 70 -11.08 5.39 1.59
CA ILE A 70 -11.74 6.67 1.91
C ILE A 70 -11.77 6.91 3.42
N ALA A 71 -12.14 5.91 4.21
CA ALA A 71 -12.21 6.03 5.66
C ALA A 71 -10.82 6.27 6.29
N ALA A 72 -9.78 5.59 5.80
CA ALA A 72 -8.40 5.76 6.26
C ALA A 72 -7.82 7.14 5.93
N LEU A 73 -8.14 7.70 4.76
CA LEU A 73 -7.75 9.08 4.39
C LEU A 73 -8.50 10.11 5.24
N SER A 74 -9.80 9.91 5.46
CA SER A 74 -10.59 10.75 6.36
C SER A 74 -10.06 10.72 7.79
N PHE A 75 -9.67 9.55 8.29
CA PHE A 75 -9.04 9.38 9.60
C PHE A 75 -7.73 10.17 9.70
N ALA A 76 -6.87 10.11 8.68
CA ALA A 76 -5.64 10.89 8.65
C ALA A 76 -5.91 12.40 8.65
N ALA A 77 -6.87 12.86 7.84
CA ALA A 77 -7.24 14.27 7.78
C ALA A 77 -7.75 14.80 9.14
N GLN A 78 -8.53 14.00 9.87
CA GLN A 78 -9.02 14.32 11.21
C GLN A 78 -7.92 14.32 12.29
N HIS A 79 -6.78 13.68 12.02
CA HIS A 79 -5.69 13.50 12.97
C HIS A 79 -4.34 13.97 12.42
N LYS A 80 -4.37 14.97 11.52
CA LYS A 80 -3.24 15.43 10.71
C LYS A 80 -1.98 15.80 11.49
N ASP A 81 -2.11 16.21 12.76
CA ASP A 81 -0.98 16.61 13.61
C ASP A 81 -0.27 15.40 14.25
N THR A 82 -0.91 14.23 14.25
CA THR A 82 -0.43 13.01 14.92
C THR A 82 -0.29 11.82 14.00
N TRP A 83 -0.96 11.83 12.85
CA TRP A 83 -1.12 10.68 11.98
C TRP A 83 -0.88 11.08 10.52
N ALA A 84 -0.22 10.19 9.78
CA ALA A 84 -0.04 10.25 8.34
C ALA A 84 -0.46 8.90 7.74
N THR A 85 -1.24 8.92 6.66
CA THR A 85 -1.65 7.69 5.96
C THR A 85 -1.07 7.69 4.55
N TYR A 86 -0.41 6.60 4.19
CA TYR A 86 0.10 6.32 2.85
C TYR A 86 -0.55 5.06 2.32
N ILE A 87 -1.04 5.10 1.08
CA ILE A 87 -1.77 4.02 0.43
C ILE A 87 -1.03 3.61 -0.85
N PRO A 88 0.04 2.80 -0.76
CA PRO A 88 0.62 2.14 -1.92
C PRO A 88 -0.41 1.26 -2.64
N LYS A 89 -0.59 1.49 -3.95
CA LYS A 89 -1.49 0.71 -4.81
C LYS A 89 -0.70 -0.08 -5.86
N PRO A 90 0.04 -1.12 -5.46
CA PRO A 90 0.78 -1.94 -6.42
C PRO A 90 -0.17 -2.68 -7.35
N GLY A 91 0.34 -2.98 -8.56
CA GLY A 91 -0.23 -3.96 -9.47
C GLY A 91 -0.01 -5.39 -8.98
N GLY A 92 0.19 -6.33 -9.90
CA GLY A 92 0.54 -7.70 -9.52
C GLY A 92 1.93 -7.77 -8.87
N VAL A 93 2.03 -8.33 -7.67
CA VAL A 93 3.32 -8.49 -6.98
C VAL A 93 3.98 -9.79 -7.46
N ILE A 94 5.16 -9.65 -8.06
CA ILE A 94 5.96 -10.76 -8.56
C ILE A 94 6.94 -11.19 -7.47
N THR A 95 6.74 -12.38 -6.91
CA THR A 95 7.67 -12.98 -5.94
C THR A 95 8.56 -14.03 -6.61
N PRO A 96 9.75 -14.34 -6.06
CA PRO A 96 10.65 -15.34 -6.64
C PRO A 96 9.99 -16.71 -6.87
N ASN A 97 9.08 -17.12 -5.98
CA ASN A 97 8.37 -18.40 -6.09
C ASN A 97 7.29 -18.44 -7.17
N VAL A 98 6.71 -17.28 -7.55
CA VAL A 98 5.72 -17.20 -8.63
C VAL A 98 6.37 -17.57 -9.98
N ALA A 99 7.69 -17.49 -10.14
CA ALA A 99 8.36 -17.88 -11.38
C ALA A 99 8.44 -19.41 -11.62
N SER A 100 8.04 -20.25 -10.66
CA SER A 100 8.29 -21.71 -10.69
C SER A 100 7.20 -22.55 -11.39
N SER A 101 6.01 -22.00 -11.65
CA SER A 101 4.89 -22.74 -12.25
C SER A 101 4.56 -22.25 -13.66
N TRP A 102 4.16 -23.15 -14.58
CA TRP A 102 3.74 -22.78 -15.95
C TRP A 102 2.67 -21.68 -15.95
N TRP A 103 1.55 -21.88 -15.26
CA TRP A 103 0.45 -20.90 -15.23
C TRP A 103 0.89 -19.53 -14.70
N ALA A 104 1.90 -19.52 -13.83
CA ALA A 104 2.47 -18.31 -13.27
C ALA A 104 3.43 -17.59 -14.23
N ARG A 105 4.03 -18.29 -15.23
CA ARG A 105 4.76 -17.64 -16.35
C ARG A 105 3.82 -16.85 -17.26
N SER A 106 2.60 -17.35 -17.50
CA SER A 106 1.57 -16.62 -18.25
C SER A 106 1.11 -15.37 -17.49
N ILE A 107 0.93 -15.47 -16.17
CA ILE A 107 0.67 -14.31 -15.30
C ILE A 107 1.86 -13.35 -15.28
N LEU A 108 3.10 -13.86 -15.24
CA LEU A 108 4.29 -13.01 -15.33
C LEU A 108 4.36 -12.24 -16.64
N SER A 109 3.98 -12.86 -17.76
CA SER A 109 3.99 -12.18 -19.07
C SER A 109 2.96 -11.07 -19.17
N THR A 110 1.81 -11.19 -18.50
CA THR A 110 0.79 -10.12 -18.44
C THR A 110 1.14 -9.04 -17.41
N LEU A 111 1.90 -9.40 -16.37
CA LEU A 111 2.42 -8.47 -15.37
C LEU A 111 3.77 -7.83 -15.78
N ALA A 112 4.40 -8.29 -16.86
CA ALA A 112 5.62 -7.72 -17.38
C ALA A 112 5.36 -6.30 -17.89
N GLY A 113 5.96 -5.29 -17.25
CA GLY A 113 5.78 -3.87 -17.58
C GLY A 113 5.25 -3.05 -16.39
N SER A 114 4.35 -2.10 -16.65
CA SER A 114 3.74 -1.23 -15.62
C SER A 114 2.59 -1.88 -14.84
N TRP A 115 2.28 -3.16 -15.12
CA TRP A 115 1.16 -3.89 -14.52
C TRP A 115 1.56 -4.73 -13.31
N GLY A 116 2.85 -5.06 -13.19
CA GLY A 116 3.41 -5.77 -12.05
C GLY A 116 4.58 -5.03 -11.41
N ILE A 117 4.93 -5.42 -10.20
CA ILE A 117 6.06 -4.92 -9.42
C ILE A 117 6.77 -6.09 -8.75
N LYS A 118 8.11 -6.11 -8.75
CA LYS A 118 8.86 -7.15 -8.03
C LYS A 118 8.70 -6.94 -6.52
N SER A 119 8.68 -8.03 -5.76
CA SER A 119 8.61 -7.97 -4.28
C SER A 119 9.66 -7.04 -3.70
N ASP A 120 10.87 -7.06 -4.25
CA ASP A 120 12.02 -6.32 -3.71
C ASP A 120 11.92 -4.83 -4.06
N GLU A 121 11.34 -4.49 -5.21
CA GLU A 121 11.06 -3.10 -5.61
C GLU A 121 10.00 -2.48 -4.69
N LEU A 122 8.92 -3.23 -4.42
CA LEU A 122 7.88 -2.81 -3.48
C LEU A 122 8.42 -2.70 -2.05
N ALA A 123 9.21 -3.68 -1.61
CA ALA A 123 9.82 -3.69 -0.29
C ALA A 123 10.76 -2.50 -0.09
N ALA A 124 11.65 -2.23 -1.07
CA ALA A 124 12.56 -1.09 -1.01
C ALA A 124 11.80 0.23 -0.82
N PHE A 125 10.73 0.44 -1.59
CA PHE A 125 9.89 1.63 -1.45
C PHE A 125 9.21 1.72 -0.08
N VAL A 126 8.59 0.64 0.39
CA VAL A 126 7.91 0.64 1.70
C VAL A 126 8.91 0.86 2.84
N THR A 127 10.11 0.29 2.75
CA THR A 127 11.19 0.53 3.72
C THR A 127 11.58 2.01 3.73
N GLU A 128 11.78 2.63 2.57
CA GLU A 128 12.08 4.06 2.46
C GLU A 128 10.99 4.93 3.11
N LEU A 129 9.73 4.60 2.82
CA LEU A 129 8.55 5.29 3.36
C LEU A 129 8.48 5.25 4.89
N ILE A 130 8.86 4.10 5.48
CA ILE A 130 8.84 3.89 6.93
C ILE A 130 10.09 4.47 7.60
N ALA A 131 11.27 4.35 6.97
CA ALA A 131 12.55 4.82 7.51
C ALA A 131 12.64 6.36 7.62
N ALA A 132 11.66 7.09 7.06
CA ALA A 132 11.60 8.54 7.05
C ALA A 132 12.76 9.22 6.30
N GLU A 133 13.34 8.52 5.31
CA GLU A 133 14.27 9.13 4.34
C GLU A 133 13.56 9.94 3.26
N VAL A 134 12.22 9.83 3.16
CA VAL A 134 11.43 10.65 2.24
C VAL A 134 10.91 11.88 2.96
N GLU A 135 11.57 13.02 2.71
CA GLU A 135 11.14 14.34 3.19
C GLU A 135 9.89 14.86 2.45
N GLU A 136 9.53 14.29 1.29
CA GLU A 136 8.48 14.84 0.40
C GLU A 136 7.50 13.80 -0.22
N GLU A 137 7.35 12.57 0.32
CA GLU A 137 6.28 11.71 -0.22
C GLU A 137 4.93 12.27 0.22
N GLU A 138 4.08 12.61 -0.76
CA GLU A 138 2.74 13.10 -0.50
C GLU A 138 1.89 12.02 0.19
N GLU A 139 1.20 12.41 1.25
CA GLU A 139 0.27 11.52 1.93
C GLU A 139 -0.88 11.12 1.02
N GLY A 140 -1.41 9.93 1.24
CA GLY A 140 -2.53 9.40 0.49
C GLY A 140 -2.12 8.39 -0.57
N MET A 141 -2.72 8.45 -1.75
CA MET A 141 -2.64 7.37 -2.74
C MET A 141 -1.35 7.42 -3.56
N ILE A 142 -0.59 6.33 -3.54
CA ILE A 142 0.65 6.18 -4.28
C ILE A 142 0.45 5.17 -5.41
N SER A 143 0.61 5.63 -6.66
CA SER A 143 0.35 4.84 -7.86
C SER A 143 1.39 3.75 -8.08
N ASN A 144 1.02 2.69 -8.81
CA ASN A 144 1.96 1.61 -9.15
C ASN A 144 3.18 2.11 -9.93
N GLU A 145 2.99 3.10 -10.81
CA GLU A 145 4.05 3.72 -11.59
C GLU A 145 5.09 4.39 -10.69
N ARG A 146 4.64 5.13 -9.67
CA ARG A 146 5.51 5.76 -8.67
C ARG A 146 6.28 4.71 -7.87
N LEU A 147 5.60 3.66 -7.39
CA LEU A 147 6.20 2.55 -6.65
C LEU A 147 7.30 1.87 -7.48
N LEU A 148 7.01 1.58 -8.75
CA LEU A 148 7.95 0.96 -9.69
C LEU A 148 9.19 1.83 -9.92
N ALA A 149 8.98 3.11 -10.23
CA ALA A 149 10.07 4.03 -10.55
C ALA A 149 11.01 4.19 -9.35
N ARG A 150 10.47 4.48 -8.16
CA ARG A 150 11.29 4.73 -6.97
C ARG A 150 11.91 3.44 -6.42
N GLY A 151 11.14 2.35 -6.34
CA GLY A 151 11.64 1.05 -5.87
C GLY A 151 12.84 0.54 -6.68
N ARG A 152 12.81 0.69 -8.02
CA ARG A 152 13.95 0.34 -8.87
C ARG A 152 15.17 1.23 -8.64
N ALA A 153 14.96 2.54 -8.53
CA ALA A 153 16.04 3.49 -8.28
C ALA A 153 16.79 3.15 -6.97
N LEU A 154 16.05 2.90 -5.89
CA LEU A 154 16.62 2.52 -4.59
C LEU A 154 17.50 1.27 -4.66
N LEU A 155 17.04 0.23 -5.38
CA LEU A 155 17.80 -1.00 -5.53
C LEU A 155 19.08 -0.79 -6.35
N MET A 156 19.03 0.04 -7.40
CA MET A 156 20.21 0.39 -8.19
C MET A 156 21.22 1.22 -7.38
N GLU A 157 20.76 2.18 -6.60
CA GLU A 157 21.59 2.98 -5.69
C GLU A 157 22.30 2.10 -4.65
N LYS A 158 21.58 1.13 -4.08
CA LYS A 158 22.15 0.18 -3.13
C LYS A 158 23.24 -0.68 -3.77
N GLN A 159 23.02 -1.18 -4.99
CA GLN A 159 24.00 -1.99 -5.72
C GLN A 159 25.29 -1.22 -6.05
N LYS A 160 25.17 0.05 -6.42
CA LYS A 160 26.32 0.93 -6.68
C LYS A 160 27.15 1.19 -5.41
N LYS A 161 26.52 1.30 -4.24
CA LYS A 161 27.22 1.51 -2.97
C LYS A 161 27.97 0.27 -2.46
N THR A 162 27.61 -0.92 -2.94
CA THR A 162 28.21 -2.20 -2.55
C THR A 162 29.26 -2.72 -3.55
N SER A 163 29.48 -2.02 -4.66
CA SER A 163 30.50 -2.34 -5.69
C SER A 163 31.72 -1.46 -5.51
#